data_AF-A0A1Q9VSA9-F1
#
_entry.id   AF-A0A1Q9VSA9-F1
#
_cell.length_a   1.000
_cell.length_b   1.000
_cell.length_c   1.000
_cell.angle_alpha   90.00
_cell.angle_beta   90.00
_cell.angle_gamma   90.00
#
_symmetry.space_group_name_H-M   'P 1'
#
loop_
_entity.id
_entity.type
_entity.pdbx_description
1 polymer ?
#
loop_
_entity_poly.entity_id
_entity_poly.type
_entity_poly.pdbx_seq_one_letter_code
_entity_poly.pdbx_strand_id
1 'polypeptide(L)'
;MSDALMAVAFPAVMAVVLSMVISQVTKAAARGDLPRSGAVGIRTSATKASDDAWTAGHEAAAPMARTVTLGTSVLAVLIIILSFIFDGAWVTALGVVPFVVVIVSLVPLVRAANRAARAAEAAKKTGETATKRKR
;
A
#
# COMPACT_ATOMS: atom_id res chain seq x y z
N MET A 1 4.13 -24.89 21.29
CA MET A 1 3.35 -23.70 20.88
C MET A 1 1.93 -24.19 20.63
N SER A 2 0.89 -23.59 21.22
CA SER A 2 -0.48 -24.11 21.06
C SER A 2 -0.99 -23.85 19.64
N ASP A 3 -1.85 -24.74 19.13
CA ASP A 3 -2.45 -24.63 17.79
C ASP A 3 -3.24 -23.31 17.63
N ALA A 4 -3.88 -22.83 18.70
CA ALA A 4 -4.59 -21.56 18.73
C ALA A 4 -3.67 -20.35 18.52
N LEU A 5 -2.51 -20.33 19.19
CA LEU A 5 -1.52 -19.26 19.01
C LEU A 5 -1.01 -19.26 17.56
N MET A 6 -0.79 -20.43 16.96
CA MET A 6 -0.39 -20.52 15.55
C MET A 6 -1.47 -20.00 14.60
N ALA A 7 -2.74 -20.34 14.86
CA ALA A 7 -3.87 -19.90 14.06
C ALA A 7 -4.09 -18.38 14.11
N VAL A 8 -3.68 -17.71 15.19
CA VAL A 8 -3.72 -16.23 15.32
C VAL A 8 -2.45 -15.58 14.77
N ALA A 9 -1.28 -16.05 15.22
CA ALA A 9 -0.01 -15.39 14.94
C ALA A 9 0.37 -15.47 13.46
N PHE A 10 0.14 -16.61 12.80
CA PHE A 10 0.51 -16.80 11.40
C PHE A 10 -0.17 -15.77 10.47
N PRO A 11 -1.51 -15.64 10.42
CA PRO A 11 -2.16 -14.66 9.55
C PRO A 11 -1.84 -13.21 9.94
N ALA A 12 -1.73 -12.93 11.24
CA ALA A 12 -1.39 -11.58 11.73
C ALA A 12 0.01 -11.15 11.28
N VAL A 13 1.02 -12.01 11.45
CA VAL A 13 2.39 -11.77 11.00
C VAL A 13 2.45 -11.67 9.48
N MET A 14 1.75 -12.54 8.76
CA MET A 14 1.72 -12.48 7.29
C MET A 14 1.09 -11.19 6.77
N ALA A 15 0.08 -10.65 7.44
CA ALA A 15 -0.49 -9.34 7.10
C ALA A 15 0.54 -8.21 7.28
N VAL A 16 1.33 -8.25 8.36
CA VAL A 16 2.41 -7.28 8.59
C VAL A 16 3.45 -7.38 7.48
N VAL A 17 3.94 -8.57 7.15
CA VAL A 17 4.91 -8.79 6.07
C VAL A 17 4.36 -8.28 4.74
N LEU A 18 3.11 -8.60 4.40
CA LEU A 18 2.47 -8.12 3.17
C LEU A 18 2.39 -6.59 3.12
N SER A 19 1.93 -5.95 4.21
CA SER A 19 1.84 -4.49 4.29
C SER A 19 3.22 -3.82 4.16
N MET A 20 4.25 -4.42 4.76
CA MET A 20 5.63 -3.95 4.66
C MET A 20 6.14 -4.04 3.23
N VAL A 21 5.91 -5.17 2.53
CA VAL A 21 6.28 -5.32 1.11
C VAL A 21 5.59 -4.24 0.27
N ILE A 22 4.29 -4.02 0.45
CA ILE A 22 3.55 -2.95 -0.25
C ILE A 22 4.18 -1.58 0.00
N SER A 23 4.52 -1.26 1.26
CA SER A 23 5.15 0.02 1.62
C SER A 23 6.52 0.18 0.98
N GLN A 24 7.36 -0.85 0.99
CA GLN A 24 8.71 -0.77 0.43
C GLN A 24 8.71 -0.69 -1.09
N VAL A 25 7.86 -1.46 -1.77
CA VAL A 25 7.65 -1.36 -3.21
C VAL A 25 7.16 0.05 -3.57
N THR A 26 6.18 0.58 -2.83
CA THR A 26 5.64 1.92 -3.10
C THR A 26 6.71 2.99 -2.95
N LYS A 27 7.53 2.92 -1.90
CA LYS A 27 8.64 3.85 -1.71
C LYS A 27 9.74 3.71 -2.75
N ALA A 28 10.09 2.49 -3.15
CA ALA A 28 11.09 2.25 -4.18
C ALA A 28 10.65 2.83 -5.53
N ALA A 29 9.39 2.63 -5.91
CA ALA A 29 8.82 3.26 -7.10
C ALA A 29 8.76 4.79 -7.00
N ALA A 30 8.45 5.34 -5.81
CA ALA A 30 8.48 6.78 -5.57
C ALA A 30 9.89 7.41 -5.70
N ARG A 31 10.95 6.65 -5.40
CA ARG A 31 12.35 7.11 -5.56
C ARG A 31 12.90 6.91 -6.97
N GLY A 32 12.15 6.29 -7.87
CA GLY A 32 12.62 5.92 -9.20
C GLY A 32 13.47 4.64 -9.25
N ASP A 33 13.61 3.91 -8.14
CA ASP A 33 14.36 2.64 -8.08
C ASP A 33 13.65 1.53 -8.86
N LEU A 34 12.34 1.66 -9.08
CA LEU A 34 11.54 0.71 -9.85
C LEU A 34 11.06 1.36 -11.14
N PRO A 35 11.46 0.84 -12.32
CA PRO A 35 11.03 1.38 -13.59
C PRO A 35 9.54 1.08 -13.81
N ARG A 36 8.86 1.99 -14.50
CA ARG A 36 7.46 1.82 -14.92
C ARG A 36 7.21 0.53 -15.72
N SER A 37 8.22 0.07 -16.47
CA SER A 37 8.19 -1.18 -17.25
C SER A 37 8.35 -2.46 -16.41
N GLY A 38 8.69 -2.36 -15.12
CA GLY A 38 8.90 -3.52 -14.24
C GLY A 38 7.62 -4.30 -13.94
N ALA A 39 7.72 -5.35 -13.11
CA ALA A 39 6.59 -6.22 -12.76
C ALA A 39 5.82 -5.81 -11.48
N VAL A 40 6.38 -4.90 -10.67
CA VAL A 40 5.91 -4.65 -9.29
C VAL A 40 5.55 -3.16 -9.10
N GLY A 41 4.46 -2.88 -8.36
CA GLY A 41 3.98 -1.53 -8.06
C GLY A 41 2.48 -1.33 -8.30
N ILE A 42 1.98 -0.11 -8.10
CA ILE A 42 0.58 0.25 -8.35
C ILE A 42 0.40 0.46 -9.86
N ARG A 43 -0.08 -0.57 -10.57
CA ARG A 43 -0.15 -0.59 -12.04
C ARG A 43 -1.56 -0.33 -12.55
N THR A 44 -1.93 0.94 -12.70
CA THR A 44 -3.19 1.35 -13.32
C THR A 44 -2.95 2.00 -14.67
N SER A 45 -4.01 2.28 -15.43
CA SER A 45 -3.88 3.08 -16.66
C SER A 45 -3.33 4.49 -16.38
N ALA A 46 -3.61 5.05 -15.21
CA ALA A 46 -3.12 6.38 -14.82
C ALA A 46 -1.62 6.35 -14.47
N THR A 47 -1.19 5.45 -13.58
CA THR A 47 0.22 5.40 -13.14
C THR A 47 1.17 4.89 -14.22
N LYS A 48 0.67 4.20 -15.25
CA LYS A 48 1.46 3.74 -16.39
C LYS A 48 1.55 4.75 -17.54
N ALA A 49 0.93 5.93 -17.46
CA ALA A 49 0.89 6.88 -18.57
C ALA A 49 2.28 7.41 -18.95
N SER A 50 3.09 7.77 -17.95
CA SER A 50 4.47 8.26 -18.12
C SER A 50 5.29 7.96 -16.87
N ASP A 51 6.60 8.21 -16.94
CA ASP A 51 7.49 8.04 -15.80
C ASP A 51 7.22 9.10 -14.71
N ASP A 52 6.77 10.30 -15.09
CA ASP A 52 6.31 11.33 -14.17
C ASP A 52 5.03 10.88 -13.43
N ALA A 53 4.07 10.32 -14.17
CA ALA A 53 2.83 9.78 -13.61
C ALA A 53 3.08 8.58 -12.68
N TRP A 54 4.07 7.75 -13.01
CA TRP A 54 4.53 6.64 -12.18
C TRP A 54 5.07 7.15 -10.84
N THR A 55 6.02 8.07 -10.89
CA THR A 55 6.68 8.61 -9.70
C THR A 55 5.69 9.36 -8.81
N ALA A 56 4.93 10.31 -9.38
CA ALA A 56 3.93 11.10 -8.65
C ALA A 56 2.84 10.22 -8.00
N GLY A 57 2.41 9.17 -8.68
CA GLY A 57 1.44 8.22 -8.14
C GLY A 57 1.96 7.49 -6.90
N HIS A 58 3.21 7.02 -6.94
CA HIS A 58 3.81 6.29 -5.82
C HIS A 58 4.22 7.21 -4.67
N GLU A 59 4.68 8.43 -4.95
CA GLU A 59 4.94 9.45 -3.93
C GLU A 59 3.67 9.77 -3.13
N ALA A 60 2.53 9.96 -3.80
CA ALA A 60 1.26 10.23 -3.15
C ALA A 60 0.73 9.05 -2.32
N ALA A 61 1.07 7.81 -2.72
CA ALA A 61 0.67 6.60 -2.01
C ALA A 61 1.59 6.24 -0.82
N ALA A 62 2.85 6.67 -0.84
CA ALA A 62 3.86 6.25 0.13
C ALA A 62 3.53 6.57 1.60
N PRO A 63 3.02 7.77 1.96
CA PRO A 63 2.64 8.08 3.34
C PRO A 63 1.53 7.16 3.85
N MET A 64 0.54 6.90 3.00
CA MET A 64 -0.57 6.03 3.35
C MET A 64 -0.12 4.57 3.51
N ALA A 65 0.73 4.06 2.61
CA ALA A 65 1.29 2.71 2.75
C ALA A 65 2.08 2.55 4.07
N ARG A 66 2.79 3.60 4.50
CA ARG A 66 3.49 3.62 5.79
C ARG A 66 2.49 3.60 6.96
N THR A 67 1.44 4.41 6.93
CA THR A 67 0.40 4.43 7.98
C THR A 67 -0.29 3.08 8.10
N VAL A 68 -0.63 2.44 6.98
CA VAL A 68 -1.20 1.09 6.95
C VAL A 68 -0.24 0.09 7.59
N THR A 69 1.03 0.10 7.21
CA THR A 69 2.02 -0.84 7.77
C THR A 69 2.14 -0.69 9.29
N LEU A 70 2.22 0.55 9.79
CA LEU A 70 2.29 0.82 11.22
C LEU A 70 1.01 0.38 11.94
N GLY A 71 -0.16 0.74 11.40
CA GLY A 71 -1.46 0.35 11.96
C GLY A 71 -1.67 -1.16 12.00
N THR A 72 -1.36 -1.87 10.91
CA THR A 72 -1.41 -3.34 10.83
C THR A 72 -0.43 -3.98 11.81
N SER A 73 0.77 -3.42 12.00
CA SER A 73 1.76 -3.93 12.96
C SER A 73 1.26 -3.81 14.40
N VAL A 74 0.75 -2.63 14.79
CA VAL A 74 0.18 -2.41 16.14
C VAL A 74 -1.01 -3.34 16.37
N LEU A 75 -1.91 -3.44 15.40
CA LEU A 75 -3.09 -4.30 15.49
C LEU A 75 -2.72 -5.79 15.63
N ALA A 76 -1.75 -6.26 14.84
CA ALA A 76 -1.25 -7.64 14.91
C ALA A 76 -0.68 -7.96 16.30
N VAL A 77 0.14 -7.07 16.86
CA VAL A 77 0.69 -7.23 18.22
C VAL A 77 -0.42 -7.30 19.27
N LEU A 78 -1.41 -6.39 19.20
CA LEU A 78 -2.53 -6.38 20.15
C LEU A 78 -3.34 -7.68 20.10
N ILE A 79 -3.62 -8.21 18.91
CA ILE A 79 -4.38 -9.45 18.73
C ILE A 79 -3.59 -10.66 19.24
N ILE A 80 -2.28 -10.71 19.00
CA ILE A 80 -1.41 -11.75 19.53
C ILE A 80 -1.40 -11.71 21.06
N ILE A 81 -1.27 -10.52 21.67
CA ILE A 81 -1.35 -10.36 23.13
C ILE A 81 -2.70 -10.86 23.66
N LEU A 82 -3.80 -10.50 22.99
CA LEU A 82 -5.15 -10.92 23.38
C LEU A 82 -5.29 -12.46 23.39
N SER A 83 -4.62 -13.16 22.47
CA SER A 83 -4.62 -14.63 22.39
C SER A 83 -3.92 -15.33 23.55
N PHE A 84 -3.11 -14.62 24.34
CA PHE A 84 -2.54 -15.16 25.58
C PHE A 84 -3.45 -14.98 26.79
N ILE A 85 -4.44 -14.08 26.71
CA ILE A 85 -5.31 -13.70 27.83
C ILE A 85 -6.66 -14.40 27.72
N PHE A 86 -7.17 -14.53 26.50
CA PHE A 86 -8.49 -15.08 26.22
C PHE A 86 -8.39 -16.33 25.35
N ASP A 87 -9.34 -17.25 25.56
CA ASP A 87 -9.53 -18.43 24.74
C ASP A 87 -10.91 -18.39 24.06
N GLY A 88 -11.04 -19.12 22.96
CA GLY A 88 -12.27 -19.25 22.19
C GLY A 88 -12.11 -18.91 20.70
N ALA A 89 -13.01 -19.47 19.89
CA ALA A 89 -12.97 -19.35 18.43
C ALA A 89 -13.02 -17.90 17.92
N TRP A 90 -13.62 -16.98 18.68
CA TRP A 90 -13.68 -15.56 18.33
C TRP A 90 -12.28 -14.91 18.38
N VAL A 91 -11.40 -15.32 19.30
CA VAL A 91 -10.02 -14.83 19.39
C VAL A 91 -9.23 -15.30 18.17
N THR A 92 -9.41 -16.56 17.77
CA THR A 92 -8.81 -17.11 16.55
C THR A 92 -9.25 -16.35 15.31
N ALA A 93 -10.54 -16.02 15.20
CA ALA A 93 -11.08 -15.25 14.08
C ALA A 93 -10.47 -13.84 13.98
N LEU A 94 -10.05 -13.23 15.09
CA LEU A 94 -9.37 -11.93 15.07
C LEU A 94 -8.02 -11.98 14.34
N GLY A 95 -7.34 -13.13 14.28
CA GLY A 95 -6.07 -13.27 13.57
C GLY A 95 -6.12 -12.86 12.09
N VAL A 96 -7.30 -12.92 11.45
CA VAL A 96 -7.51 -12.53 10.05
C VAL A 96 -7.74 -11.03 9.88
N VAL A 97 -8.12 -10.31 10.93
CA VAL A 97 -8.49 -8.88 10.86
C VAL A 97 -7.35 -7.99 10.32
N PRO A 98 -6.07 -8.13 10.73
CA PRO A 98 -4.97 -7.37 10.12
C PRO A 98 -4.89 -7.54 8.61
N PHE A 99 -5.19 -8.73 8.10
CA PHE A 99 -5.18 -9.04 6.66
C PHE A 99 -6.31 -8.30 5.92
N VAL A 100 -7.51 -8.29 6.52
CA VAL A 100 -8.67 -7.53 5.99
C VAL A 100 -8.35 -6.04 5.93
N VAL A 101 -7.72 -5.49 6.97
CA VAL A 101 -7.28 -4.08 7.00
C VAL A 101 -6.34 -3.78 5.83
N VAL A 102 -5.36 -4.64 5.57
CA VAL A 102 -4.44 -4.48 4.42
C VAL A 102 -5.23 -4.46 3.11
N ILE A 103 -6.12 -5.43 2.88
CA ILE A 103 -6.92 -5.51 1.64
C ILE A 103 -7.77 -4.24 1.43
N VAL A 104 -8.53 -3.82 2.46
CA VAL A 104 -9.42 -2.65 2.36
C VAL A 104 -8.61 -1.38 2.11
N SER A 105 -7.41 -1.27 2.70
CA SER A 105 -6.53 -0.12 2.52
C SER A 105 -5.98 0.04 1.09
N LEU A 106 -5.99 -1.01 0.27
CA LEU A 106 -5.53 -0.92 -1.12
C LEU A 106 -6.39 0.04 -1.94
N VAL A 107 -7.69 0.13 -1.66
CA VAL A 107 -8.61 1.00 -2.42
C VAL A 107 -8.21 2.48 -2.32
N PRO A 108 -8.12 3.09 -1.12
CA PRO A 108 -7.68 4.47 -1.00
C PRO A 108 -6.22 4.67 -1.46
N LEU A 109 -5.34 3.67 -1.29
CA LEU A 109 -3.97 3.71 -1.80
C LEU A 109 -3.94 3.90 -3.33
N VAL A 110 -4.69 3.06 -4.05
CA VAL A 110 -4.82 3.12 -5.51
C VAL A 110 -5.50 4.42 -5.96
N ARG A 111 -6.50 4.91 -5.21
CA ARG A 111 -7.17 6.19 -5.51
C ARG A 111 -6.21 7.37 -5.38
N ALA A 112 -5.39 7.41 -4.32
CA ALA A 112 -4.39 8.44 -4.13
C ALA A 112 -3.36 8.44 -5.28
N ALA A 113 -2.85 7.26 -5.63
CA ALA A 113 -1.90 7.10 -6.74
C ALA A 113 -2.51 7.56 -8.08
N ASN A 114 -3.73 7.12 -8.39
CA ASN A 114 -4.41 7.50 -9.63
C ASN A 114 -4.67 9.01 -9.73
N ARG A 115 -5.04 9.64 -8.62
CA ARG A 115 -5.30 11.09 -8.59
C ARG A 115 -4.02 11.87 -8.89
N ALA A 116 -2.91 11.52 -8.24
CA ALA A 116 -1.63 12.18 -8.45
C ALA A 116 -1.08 11.94 -9.85
N ALA A 117 -1.15 10.70 -10.35
CA ALA A 117 -0.73 10.35 -11.70
C ALA A 117 -1.48 11.16 -12.78
N ARG A 118 -2.80 11.30 -12.64
CA ARG A 118 -3.61 12.11 -13.57
C ARG A 118 -3.28 13.60 -13.50
N ALA A 119 -2.98 14.11 -12.31
CA ALA A 119 -2.60 15.51 -12.13
C ALA A 119 -1.26 15.82 -12.80
N ALA A 120 -0.27 14.92 -12.68
CA ALA A 120 1.02 15.04 -13.36
C ALA A 120 0.86 15.07 -14.88
N GLU A 121 0.05 14.16 -15.44
CA GLU A 121 -0.26 14.13 -16.88
C GLU A 121 -0.94 15.40 -17.37
N ALA A 122 -1.90 15.93 -16.61
CA ALA A 122 -2.59 17.16 -16.96
C ALA A 122 -1.64 18.36 -16.98
N ALA A 123 -0.77 18.49 -15.96
CA ALA A 123 0.21 19.56 -15.88
C ALA A 123 1.19 19.55 -17.08
N LYS A 124 1.62 18.36 -17.51
CA LYS A 124 2.49 18.20 -18.68
C LYS A 124 1.82 18.70 -19.96
N LYS A 125 0.57 18.32 -20.22
CA LYS A 125 -0.19 18.75 -21.40
C LYS A 125 -0.38 20.27 -21.45
N THR A 126 -0.66 20.89 -20.29
CA THR A 126 -0.79 22.35 -20.18
C THR A 126 0.52 23.05 -20.51
N GLY A 127 1.65 22.54 -20.01
CA GLY A 127 2.99 23.08 -20.31
C GLY A 127 3.38 22.98 -21.79
N GLU A 128 3.09 21.85 -22.43
CA GLU A 128 3.33 21.66 -23.88
C GLU A 128 2.50 22.63 -24.73
N THR A 129 1.23 22.84 -24.35
CA THR A 129 0.31 23.75 -25.06
C THR A 129 0.76 25.21 -24.93
N ALA A 130 1.19 25.62 -23.73
CA ALA A 130 1.72 26.96 -23.50
C ALA A 130 3.01 27.23 -24.30
N THR A 131 3.89 26.22 -24.40
CA THR A 131 5.12 26.31 -25.19
C THR A 131 4.83 26.43 -26.68
N LYS A 132 3.88 25.64 -27.21
CA LYS A 132 3.47 25.73 -28.62
C LYS A 132 2.87 27.09 -28.99
N ARG A 133 2.09 27.71 -28.10
CA ARG A 133 1.48 29.04 -28.34
C ARG A 133 2.51 30.19 -28.41
N LYS A 134 3.72 30.01 -27.87
CA LYS A 134 4.79 31.02 -27.90
C LYS A 134 5.72 30.91 -29.12
N ARG A 135 5.62 29.84 -29.90
CA ARG A 135 6.37 29.64 -31.15
C ARG A 135 5.53 30.09 -32.34
#